data_AF-A0A964LVC7-F1
#
_entry.id   AF-A0A964LVC7-F1
#
_cell.length_a   1.000
_cell.length_b   1.000
_cell.length_c   1.000
_cell.angle_alpha   90.00
_cell.angle_beta   90.00
_cell.angle_gamma   90.00
#
_symmetry.space_group_name_H-M   'P 1'
#
loop_
_entity.id
_entity.type
_entity.pdbx_description
1 polymer ?
#
loop_
_entity_poly.entity_id
_entity_poly.type
_entity_poly.pdbx_seq_one_letter_code
_entity_poly.pdbx_strand_id
1 'polypeptide(L)' 'MMAGKADPSDRSDDIAQLRQFLDMSTLSYQDISMMVGVQQALQRWPLLGESCRARQEQARHDRDRTVQPEAVVP' A
#
# COMPACT_ATOMS: atom_id res chain seq x y z
N MET A 1 24.95 -0.93 24.22
CA MET A 1 23.49 -1.15 24.07
C MET A 1 23.19 -1.12 22.58
N MET A 2 22.95 -2.28 21.98
CA MET A 2 22.59 -2.35 20.57
C MET A 2 21.14 -1.88 20.49
N ALA A 3 20.89 -0.76 19.83
CA ALA A 3 19.54 -0.37 19.46
C ALA A 3 18.97 -1.48 18.58
N GLY A 4 18.27 -2.43 19.21
CA GLY A 4 17.46 -3.40 18.50
C GLY A 4 16.58 -2.60 17.55
N LYS A 5 16.60 -2.95 16.26
CA LYS A 5 15.79 -2.25 15.25
C LYS A 5 14.36 -2.17 15.80
N ALA A 6 13.93 -0.97 16.17
CA ALA A 6 12.54 -0.71 16.54
C ALA A 6 11.64 -1.25 15.43
N ASP A 7 10.50 -1.84 15.82
CA ASP A 7 9.53 -2.38 14.88
C ASP A 7 9.10 -1.26 13.91
N PRO A 8 8.83 -1.55 12.63
CA PRO A 8 8.34 -0.54 11.70
C PRO A 8 7.10 0.20 12.22
N SER A 9 6.20 -0.48 12.97
CA SER A 9 5.03 0.15 13.59
C SER A 9 5.43 1.19 14.64
N ASP A 10 6.40 0.87 15.50
CA ASP A 10 6.89 1.79 16.54
C ASP A 10 7.45 3.07 15.91
N ARG A 11 8.14 2.94 14.76
CA ARG A 11 8.71 4.10 14.05
C ARG A 11 7.65 4.99 13.42
N SER A 12 6.59 4.40 12.89
CA SER A 12 5.46 5.15 12.32
C SER A 12 4.76 5.98 13.40
N ASP A 13 4.59 5.39 14.58
CA ASP A 13 4.02 6.05 15.73
C ASP A 13 4.90 7.20 16.23
N ASP A 14 6.23 7.00 16.28
CA ASP A 14 7.18 8.06 16.62
C ASP A 14 7.08 9.25 15.64
N ILE A 15 6.93 8.98 14.33
CA ILE A 15 6.79 10.04 13.32
C ILE A 15 5.45 10.76 13.46
N ALA A 16 4.37 10.05 13.77
CA ALA A 16 3.06 10.65 14.05
C ALA A 16 3.13 11.57 15.29
N GLN A 17 3.79 11.11 16.35
CA GLN A 17 4.00 11.90 17.57
C GLN A 17 4.87 13.14 17.31
N LEU A 18 5.96 13.00 16.55
CA LEU A 18 6.83 14.13 16.17
C LEU A 18 6.08 15.17 15.34
N ARG A 19 5.22 14.75 14.41
CA ARG A 19 4.40 15.68 13.62
C ARG A 19 3.43 16.48 14.48
N GLN A 20 2.82 15.83 15.47
CA GLN A 20 1.94 16.51 16.42
C GLN A 20 2.73 17.49 17.30
N PHE A 21 3.90 17.09 17.78
CA PHE A 21 4.76 17.93 18.64
C PHE A 21 5.30 19.17 17.91
N LEU A 22 5.64 19.05 16.63
CA LEU A 22 6.18 20.14 15.82
C LEU A 22 5.09 21.02 15.16
N ASP A 23 3.82 20.77 15.46
CA ASP A 23 2.65 21.42 14.82
C ASP A 23 2.67 21.30 13.27
N MET A 24 3.22 20.20 12.77
CA MET A 24 3.35 19.88 11.34
C MET A 24 2.16 19.02 10.87
N SER A 25 0.95 19.42 11.24
CA SER A 25 -0.29 18.70 10.92
C SER A 25 -0.58 18.69 9.41
N THR A 26 -0.12 19.71 8.69
CA THR A 26 -0.28 19.84 7.22
C THR A 26 0.75 19.02 6.43
N LEU A 27 1.82 18.54 7.05
CA LEU A 27 2.83 17.71 6.40
C LEU A 27 2.22 16.34 6.07
N SER A 28 1.94 16.05 4.80
CA SER A 28 1.42 14.73 4.43
C SER A 28 2.45 13.64 4.75
N TYR A 29 2.14 12.80 5.75
CA TYR A 29 2.90 11.58 6.04
C TYR A 29 1.98 10.38 5.86
N GLN A 30 2.44 9.43 5.06
CA GLN A 30 1.78 8.17 4.80
C GLN A 30 2.70 7.05 5.26
N ASP A 31 2.25 6.26 6.25
CA ASP A 31 2.94 5.05 6.61
C ASP A 31 2.74 3.99 5.52
N ILE A 32 3.85 3.49 4.99
CA ILE A 32 3.90 2.44 3.96
C ILE A 32 4.50 1.13 4.48
N SER A 33 4.78 1.03 5.78
CA SER A 33 5.48 -0.12 6.39
C SER A 33 4.74 -1.42 6.14
N MET A 34 3.42 -1.41 6.26
CA MET A 34 2.58 -2.59 5.97
C MET A 34 2.68 -3.00 4.49
N MET A 35 2.61 -2.04 3.57
CA MET A 35 2.74 -2.30 2.13
C MET A 35 4.10 -2.91 1.80
N VAL A 36 5.18 -2.36 2.37
CA VAL A 36 6.54 -2.90 2.21
C VAL A 36 6.64 -4.32 2.76
N GLY A 37 6.06 -4.58 3.93
CA GLY A 37 6.01 -5.93 4.52
C GLY A 37 5.29 -6.94 3.62
N VAL A 38 4.15 -6.55 3.03
CA VAL A 38 3.43 -7.39 2.06
C VAL A 38 4.27 -7.64 0.80
N GLN A 39 4.92 -6.61 0.25
CA GLN A 39 5.79 -6.79 -0.92
C GLN A 39 6.92 -7.78 -0.64
N GLN A 40 7.58 -7.65 0.51
CA GLN A 40 8.64 -8.58 0.92
C GLN A 40 8.11 -10.01 1.12
N ALA A 41 6.93 -10.17 1.71
CA ALA A 41 6.27 -11.46 1.84
C ALA A 41 5.99 -12.09 0.46
N LEU A 42 5.48 -11.31 -0.50
CA LEU A 42 5.22 -11.79 -1.85
C LEU A 42 6.50 -12.14 -2.62
N GLN A 43 7.63 -11.47 -2.37
CA GLN A 43 8.93 -11.89 -2.94
C GLN A 43 9.35 -13.28 -2.44
N ARG A 44 8.98 -13.64 -1.21
CA ARG A 44 9.27 -14.97 -0.64
C ARG A 44 8.31 -16.05 -1.13
N TRP A 45 7.14 -15.69 -1.67
CA TRP A 45 6.13 -16.60 -2.21
C TRP A 45 5.77 -16.24 -3.67
N PRO A 46 6.61 -16.58 -4.65
CA PRO A 46 6.48 -16.11 -6.02
C PRO A 46 5.12 -16.45 -6.66
N LEU A 47 4.61 -17.68 -6.47
CA LEU A 47 3.29 -18.08 -6.99
C LEU A 47 2.12 -17.25 -6.41
N LEU A 48 2.23 -16.87 -5.14
CA LEU A 48 1.25 -15.98 -4.51
C LEU A 48 1.34 -14.57 -5.08
N GLY A 49 2.57 -14.07 -5.30
CA GLY A 49 2.82 -12.78 -5.96
C GLY A 49 2.24 -12.71 -7.36
N GLU A 50 2.44 -13.74 -8.17
CA GLU A 50 1.87 -13.87 -9.53
C GLU A 50 0.34 -13.88 -9.49
N SER A 51 -0.25 -14.65 -8.58
CA SER A 51 -1.71 -14.72 -8.41
C SER A 51 -2.31 -13.37 -8.00
N CYS A 52 -1.64 -12.62 -7.12
CA CYS A 52 -2.04 -11.28 -6.73
C CYS A 52 -1.99 -10.29 -7.91
N ARG A 53 -0.94 -10.36 -8.74
CA ARG A 53 -0.82 -9.53 -9.94
C ARG A 53 -1.90 -9.84 -10.97
N ALA A 54 -2.11 -11.11 -11.28
CA ALA A 54 -3.16 -11.54 -12.21
C ALA A 54 -4.55 -11.04 -11.77
N ARG A 55 -4.86 -11.13 -10.47
CA ARG A 55 -6.12 -10.60 -9.93
C ARG A 55 -6.22 -9.07 -10.04
N GLN A 56 -5.13 -8.33 -9.83
CA GLN A 56 -5.15 -6.87 -10.03
C GLN A 56 -5.36 -6.49 -11.49
N GLU A 57 -4.74 -7.19 -12.42
CA GLU A 57 -4.90 -6.99 -13.86
C GLU A 57 -6.34 -7.27 -14.29
N GLN A 58 -6.95 -8.35 -13.78
CA GLN A 58 -8.36 -8.66 -13.98
C GLN A 58 -9.28 -7.53 -13.48
N ALA A 59 -9.05 -7.05 -12.25
CA ALA A 59 -9.86 -5.99 -11.66
C ALA A 59 -9.75 -4.65 -12.41
N ARG A 60 -8.58 -4.36 -13.01
CA ARG A 60 -8.40 -3.19 -13.87
C ARG A 60 -9.18 -3.34 -15.18
N HIS A 61 -9.13 -4.52 -15.79
CA HIS A 61 -9.88 -4.83 -16.99
C HIS A 61 -11.40 -4.74 -16.79
N ASP A 62 -11.92 -5.24 -15.66
CA ASP A 62 -13.35 -5.16 -15.32
C ASP A 62 -13.82 -3.73 -15.07
N ARG A 63 -12.96 -2.87 -14.48
CA ARG A 63 -13.25 -1.45 -14.31
C ARG A 63 -13.27 -0.70 -15.63
N ASP A 64 -12.36 -1.01 -16.54
CA ASP A 64 -12.33 -0.40 -17.88
C ASP A 64 -13.57 -0.78 -18.70
N ARG A 65 -14.02 -2.04 -18.55
CA ARG A 65 -15.23 -2.55 -19.19
C ARG A 65 -16.52 -1.89 -18.67
N THR A 66 -16.58 -1.54 -17.39
CA THR A 66 -17.74 -0.88 -16.78
C THR A 66 -17.79 0.63 -17.06
N VAL A 67 -16.70 1.25 -17.52
CA VAL A 67 -16.64 2.68 -17.86
C VAL A 67 -17.04 2.97 -19.31
N GLN A 68 -17.07 1.97 -20.20
CA GLN A 68 -17.64 2.15 -21.54
C GLN A 68 -19.17 2.07 -21.49
N PRO A 69 -19.91 3.17 -21.75
CA PRO A 69 -21.35 3.06 -21.90
C PRO A 69 -21.62 2.21 -23.13
N GLU A 70 -22.44 1.20 -22.95
CA GLU A 70 -23.05 0.42 -24.00
C GLU A 70 -23.57 1.39 -25.08
N ALA A 71 -22.85 1.48 -26.19
CA ALA A 71 -23.31 2.24 -27.35
C ALA A 71 -24.56 1.52 -27.85
N VAL A 72 -25.72 1.96 -27.36
CA VAL A 72 -27.03 1.64 -27.91
C VAL A 72 -26.99 2.06 -29.37
N VAL A 73 -26.80 1.07 -30.24
CA VAL A 73 -26.92 1.23 -31.69
C VAL A 73 -28.42 1.38 -32.02
N PRO A 74 -28.81 2.39 -32.81
CA PRO A 74 -30.22 2.69 -33.11
C PRO A 74 -30.90 1.63 -33.97
#